data_AF-A0A8S3WVN2-F1
#
_entry.id   AF-A0A8S3WVN2-F1
#
_cell.length_a   1.000
_cell.length_b   1.000
_cell.length_c   1.000
_cell.angle_alpha   90.00
_cell.angle_beta   90.00
_cell.angle_gamma   90.00
#
_symmetry.space_group_name_H-M   'P 1'
#
loop_
_entity.id
_entity.type
_entity.pdbx_description
1 polymer ?
#
loop_
_entity_poly.entity_id
_entity_poly.type
_entity_poly.pdbx_seq_one_letter_code
_entity_poly.pdbx_strand_id
1 'polypeptide(L)'
;MRGSTAGLADTLASGSRAHAALLETADCLFASIVVAPAVVSYWKSTWSLMDLYVLPDTPVSSAAACAIFGLCCDLFLCVFQSKLGKYLRPDHGRLTYYVLSRVYTYVAGVACVGAWRGVWNLLNECTGDSARTLLSTTAAATLSLAALRALRNISAAPFAVAVDGPQDYFDVPTMFRTSSREMALYVLDCIFSVAVVGSLVVFVWRGSWALLDIFLYPDDQIRSFWTSLIIGYVIVLVTFAMQVPMRWVVARLHGAPRLLLVDIYHLISFVATVNVWRGVWGLLDVYYFPDKPKLSNWSTHIISLTLLILLNCSNSILVRGVYIDAEEPAGDCVIFPCHYLRLFFHKERTKKRHRRAIAAAALATARKTEEASFPLQMPEEKV
;
A
#
# COMPACT_ATOMS: atom_id res chain seq x y z
N MET A 1 -0.85 0.19 8.52
CA MET A 1 -1.11 -1.23 8.83
C MET A 1 0.10 -1.68 9.61
N ARG A 2 -0.08 -2.15 10.85
CA ARG A 2 0.91 -2.98 11.56
C ARG A 2 1.77 -3.73 10.55
N GLY A 3 3.08 -3.56 10.62
CA GLY A 3 4.09 -4.28 9.85
C GLY A 3 4.14 -5.78 10.15
N SER A 4 2.98 -6.41 10.20
CA SER A 4 2.75 -7.83 10.27
C SER A 4 1.25 -8.02 9.99
N THR A 5 0.91 -8.48 8.79
CA THR A 5 -0.41 -9.07 8.50
C THR A 5 -0.62 -10.38 9.30
N ALA A 6 0.39 -10.80 10.07
CA ALA A 6 0.36 -12.02 10.86
C ALA A 6 -0.81 -12.05 11.83
N GLY A 7 -1.61 -13.11 11.73
CA GLY A 7 -2.82 -13.30 12.53
C GLY A 7 -3.99 -12.35 12.23
N LEU A 8 -3.84 -11.36 11.35
CA LEU A 8 -4.95 -10.49 10.94
C LEU A 8 -5.98 -11.29 10.12
N ALA A 9 -5.51 -12.14 9.19
CA ALA A 9 -6.39 -13.01 8.42
C ALA A 9 -7.20 -13.97 9.33
N ASP A 10 -6.56 -14.57 10.32
CA ASP A 10 -7.18 -15.56 11.22
C ASP A 10 -8.16 -14.89 12.21
N THR A 11 -7.90 -13.65 12.64
CA THR A 11 -8.85 -12.87 13.46
C THR A 11 -10.03 -12.31 12.67
N LEU A 12 -9.84 -12.06 11.37
CA LEU A 12 -10.90 -11.63 10.45
C LEU A 12 -11.82 -12.80 10.02
N ALA A 13 -11.31 -14.04 10.05
CA ALA A 13 -12.05 -15.26 9.76
C ALA A 13 -13.08 -15.59 10.86
N SER A 14 -14.20 -14.87 10.88
CA SER A 14 -15.37 -15.21 11.69
C SER A 14 -16.56 -15.57 10.79
N GLY A 15 -17.16 -16.73 11.01
CA GLY A 15 -18.29 -17.24 10.22
C GLY A 15 -18.00 -18.57 9.52
N SER A 16 -18.84 -18.95 8.55
CA SER A 16 -18.62 -20.15 7.75
C SER A 16 -17.40 -20.01 6.84
N ARG A 17 -16.72 -21.12 6.52
CA ARG A 17 -15.58 -21.15 5.58
C ARG A 17 -15.95 -20.54 4.22
N ALA A 18 -17.16 -20.83 3.74
CA ALA A 18 -17.69 -20.26 2.49
C ALA A 18 -17.80 -18.73 2.53
N HIS A 19 -18.24 -18.16 3.66
CA HIS A 19 -18.33 -16.71 3.81
C HIS A 19 -16.94 -16.04 3.85
N ALA A 20 -15.97 -16.67 4.51
CA ALA A 20 -14.59 -16.17 4.53
C ALA A 20 -13.96 -16.19 3.11
N ALA A 21 -14.10 -17.30 2.38
CA ALA A 21 -13.62 -17.41 1.00
C ALA A 21 -14.29 -16.40 0.05
N LEU A 22 -15.59 -16.15 0.22
CA LEU A 22 -16.32 -15.14 -0.54
C LEU A 22 -15.74 -13.74 -0.29
N LEU A 23 -15.51 -13.37 0.98
CA LEU A 23 -14.94 -12.07 1.32
C LEU A 23 -13.50 -11.92 0.83
N GLU A 24 -12.70 -12.97 0.89
CA GLU A 24 -11.34 -13.01 0.34
C GLU A 24 -11.33 -12.78 -1.17
N THR A 25 -12.21 -13.47 -1.88
CA THR A 25 -12.36 -13.30 -3.34
C THR A 25 -12.82 -11.88 -3.66
N ALA A 26 -13.79 -11.35 -2.92
CA ALA A 26 -14.28 -10.00 -3.11
C ALA A 26 -13.22 -8.93 -2.79
N ASP A 27 -12.36 -9.16 -1.78
CA ASP A 27 -11.21 -8.31 -1.49
C ASP A 27 -10.21 -8.28 -2.66
N CYS A 28 -9.90 -9.46 -3.22
CA CYS A 28 -8.99 -9.58 -4.36
C CYS A 28 -9.55 -8.86 -5.59
N LEU A 29 -10.84 -9.03 -5.88
CA LEU A 29 -11.52 -8.35 -6.99
C LEU A 29 -11.57 -6.83 -6.77
N PHE A 30 -11.88 -6.37 -5.56
CA PHE A 30 -11.89 -4.95 -5.22
C PHE A 30 -10.49 -4.32 -5.37
N ALA A 31 -9.47 -4.99 -4.85
CA ALA A 31 -8.08 -4.55 -5.00
C ALA A 31 -7.66 -4.49 -6.48
N SER A 32 -8.05 -5.48 -7.28
CA SER A 32 -7.62 -5.65 -8.67
C SER A 32 -8.34 -4.76 -9.66
N ILE A 33 -9.65 -4.56 -9.51
CA ILE A 33 -10.51 -3.91 -10.50
C ILE A 33 -10.80 -2.45 -10.12
N VAL A 34 -10.78 -2.12 -8.82
CA VAL A 34 -11.13 -0.77 -8.34
C VAL A 34 -9.89 -0.04 -7.85
N VAL A 35 -9.19 -0.59 -6.86
CA VAL A 35 -8.07 0.12 -6.22
C VAL A 35 -6.87 0.24 -7.16
N ALA A 36 -6.43 -0.86 -7.79
CA ALA A 36 -5.26 -0.83 -8.66
C ALA A 36 -5.41 0.15 -9.83
N PRO A 37 -6.50 0.14 -10.64
CA PRO A 37 -6.64 1.11 -11.72
C PRO A 37 -6.71 2.56 -11.22
N ALA A 38 -7.35 2.82 -10.07
CA ALA A 38 -7.40 4.16 -9.49
C ALA A 38 -6.03 4.64 -8.99
N VAL A 39 -5.25 3.76 -8.33
CA VAL A 39 -3.87 4.08 -7.90
C VAL A 39 -2.98 4.35 -9.11
N VAL A 40 -3.02 3.49 -10.13
CA VAL A 40 -2.24 3.68 -11.36
C VAL A 40 -2.64 4.99 -12.05
N SER A 41 -3.94 5.27 -12.16
CA SER A 41 -4.47 6.51 -12.73
C SER A 41 -3.94 7.75 -12.01
N TYR A 42 -3.93 7.72 -10.67
CA TYR A 42 -3.38 8.81 -9.85
C TYR A 42 -1.87 8.98 -10.09
N TRP A 43 -1.10 7.89 -10.05
CA TRP A 43 0.34 7.91 -10.27
C TRP A 43 0.70 8.44 -11.65
N LYS A 44 0.08 7.85 -12.68
CA LYS A 44 0.23 8.25 -14.08
C LYS A 44 0.00 9.74 -14.27
N SER A 45 -1.16 10.21 -13.83
CA SER A 45 -1.55 11.60 -14.04
C SER A 45 -0.66 12.56 -13.24
N THR A 46 -0.30 12.23 -12.01
CA THR A 46 0.61 13.05 -11.19
C THR A 46 2.00 13.14 -11.84
N TRP A 47 2.52 12.02 -12.34
CA TRP A 47 3.78 11.96 -13.06
C TRP A 47 3.74 12.82 -14.33
N SER A 48 2.72 12.63 -15.18
CA SER A 48 2.56 13.42 -16.41
C SER A 48 2.33 14.91 -16.13
N LEU A 49 1.66 15.28 -15.02
CA LEU A 49 1.56 16.69 -14.61
C LEU A 49 2.95 17.26 -14.27
N MET A 50 3.83 16.49 -13.62
CA MET A 50 5.20 16.92 -13.39
C MET A 50 5.98 17.07 -14.70
N ASP A 51 5.77 16.18 -15.69
CA ASP A 51 6.35 16.34 -17.04
C ASP A 51 5.89 17.65 -17.72
N LEU A 52 4.63 18.03 -17.53
CA LEU A 52 4.06 19.22 -18.15
C LEU A 52 4.45 20.55 -17.48
N TYR A 53 4.80 20.53 -16.19
CA TYR A 53 4.94 21.76 -15.40
C TYR A 53 6.31 21.96 -14.72
N VAL A 54 7.05 20.89 -14.42
CA VAL A 54 8.30 21.00 -13.66
C VAL A 54 9.49 21.05 -14.61
N LEU A 55 9.97 22.27 -14.88
CA LEU A 55 11.16 22.53 -15.69
C LEU A 55 11.19 21.73 -17.03
N PRO A 56 10.11 21.80 -17.84
CA PRO A 56 9.89 20.86 -18.96
C PRO A 56 11.01 20.88 -20.00
N ASP A 57 11.68 22.02 -20.18
CA ASP A 57 12.72 22.20 -21.19
C ASP A 57 14.12 21.73 -20.74
N THR A 58 14.25 21.32 -19.46
CA THR A 58 15.55 20.91 -18.88
C THR A 58 15.40 19.58 -18.13
N PRO A 59 15.49 18.42 -18.84
CA PRO A 59 15.17 17.11 -18.28
C PRO A 59 15.94 16.75 -17.01
N VAL A 60 17.27 16.98 -17.00
CA VAL A 60 18.12 16.70 -15.83
C VAL A 60 17.73 17.55 -14.63
N SER A 61 17.50 18.85 -14.83
CA SER A 61 17.09 19.77 -13.77
C SER A 61 15.67 19.45 -13.27
N SER A 62 14.77 19.06 -14.16
CA SER A 62 13.42 18.57 -13.81
C SER A 62 13.50 17.32 -12.93
N ALA A 63 14.31 16.35 -13.33
CA ALA A 63 14.53 15.11 -12.60
C ALA A 63 15.14 15.38 -11.21
N ALA A 64 16.19 16.20 -11.15
CA ALA A 64 16.82 16.60 -9.89
C ALA A 64 15.85 17.36 -8.97
N ALA A 65 15.07 18.31 -9.50
CA ALA A 65 14.09 19.06 -8.72
C ALA A 65 13.01 18.13 -8.14
N CYS A 66 12.49 17.19 -8.93
CA CYS A 66 11.52 16.19 -8.47
C CYS A 66 12.12 15.26 -7.41
N ALA A 67 13.34 14.76 -7.63
CA ALA A 67 14.02 13.86 -6.70
C ALA A 67 14.28 14.55 -5.36
N ILE A 68 14.84 15.77 -5.38
CA ILE A 68 15.15 16.54 -4.17
C ILE A 68 13.86 16.86 -3.41
N PHE A 69 12.85 17.42 -4.09
CA PHE A 69 11.58 17.73 -3.45
C PHE A 69 10.93 16.49 -2.84
N GLY A 70 10.80 15.42 -3.62
CA GLY A 70 10.16 14.18 -3.20
C GLY A 70 10.88 13.53 -2.02
N LEU A 71 12.19 13.30 -2.13
CA LEU A 71 12.99 12.67 -1.07
C LEU A 71 13.03 13.51 0.21
N CYS A 72 13.14 14.85 0.11
CA CYS A 72 13.10 15.71 1.29
C CYS A 72 11.74 15.67 1.97
N CYS A 73 10.64 15.70 1.23
CA CYS A 73 9.30 15.59 1.77
C CYS A 73 9.05 14.22 2.39
N ASP A 74 9.39 13.12 1.70
CA ASP A 74 9.22 11.77 2.22
C ASP A 74 10.06 11.54 3.48
N LEU A 75 11.31 12.04 3.51
CA LEU A 75 12.15 11.99 4.70
C LEU A 75 11.56 12.79 5.86
N PHE A 76 11.06 14.00 5.58
CA PHE A 76 10.39 14.83 6.60
C PHE A 76 9.19 14.08 7.19
N LEU A 77 8.29 13.56 6.34
CA LEU A 77 7.11 12.85 6.80
C LEU A 77 7.47 11.57 7.55
N CYS A 78 8.51 10.85 7.12
CA CYS A 78 9.03 9.67 7.81
C CYS A 78 9.61 10.02 9.19
N VAL A 79 10.42 11.07 9.32
CA VAL A 79 10.98 11.50 10.61
C VAL A 79 9.87 11.94 11.57
N PHE A 80 8.88 12.68 11.08
CA PHE A 80 7.80 13.24 11.91
C PHE A 80 6.57 12.32 12.06
N GLN A 81 6.60 11.10 11.52
CA GLN A 81 5.47 10.16 11.51
C GLN A 81 4.84 9.93 12.89
N SER A 82 5.67 9.78 13.93
CA SER A 82 5.22 9.49 15.30
C SER A 82 4.51 10.69 15.93
N LYS A 83 4.99 11.90 15.65
CA LYS A 83 4.35 13.15 16.09
C LYS A 83 3.03 13.35 15.35
N LEU A 84 3.00 13.13 14.04
CA LEU A 84 1.77 13.21 13.24
C LEU A 84 0.71 12.23 13.79
N GLY A 85 1.07 10.96 14.01
CA GLY A 85 0.16 9.97 14.60
C GLY A 85 -0.24 10.22 16.06
N LYS A 86 0.54 11.00 16.82
CA LYS A 86 0.18 11.41 18.18
C LYS A 86 -0.81 12.58 18.17
N TYR A 87 -0.58 13.61 17.36
CA TYR A 87 -1.37 14.84 17.37
C TYR A 87 -2.60 14.78 16.46
N LEU A 88 -2.50 14.13 15.30
CA LEU A 88 -3.62 13.98 14.36
C LEU A 88 -4.38 12.68 14.67
N ARG A 89 -5.23 12.75 15.70
CA ARG A 89 -6.15 11.66 16.05
C ARG A 89 -7.61 12.12 16.00
N PRO A 90 -8.56 11.22 15.65
CA PRO A 90 -9.98 11.53 15.70
C PRO A 90 -10.45 12.04 17.06
N ASP A 91 -9.83 11.58 18.15
CA ASP A 91 -10.19 11.90 19.53
C ASP A 91 -9.88 13.36 19.91
N HIS A 92 -8.90 14.00 19.26
CA HIS A 92 -8.56 15.41 19.50
C HIS A 92 -9.41 16.39 18.68
N GLY A 93 -10.01 15.91 17.59
CA GLY A 93 -10.80 16.75 16.70
C GLY A 93 -11.10 16.02 15.40
N ARG A 94 -12.33 15.51 15.27
CA ARG A 94 -12.72 14.65 14.16
C ARG A 94 -12.56 15.36 12.80
N LEU A 95 -13.11 16.56 12.65
CA LEU A 95 -13.01 17.33 11.40
C LEU A 95 -11.55 17.63 11.05
N THR A 96 -10.78 18.13 12.03
CA THR A 96 -9.35 18.42 11.88
C THR A 96 -8.58 17.20 11.40
N TYR A 97 -8.81 16.03 12.01
CA TYR A 97 -8.20 14.77 11.58
C TYR A 97 -8.55 14.44 10.12
N TYR A 98 -9.84 14.47 9.75
CA TYR A 98 -10.25 14.11 8.40
C TYR A 98 -9.74 15.08 7.34
N VAL A 99 -9.64 16.38 7.63
CA VAL A 99 -9.09 17.36 6.68
C VAL A 99 -7.58 17.21 6.58
N LEU A 100 -6.86 17.29 7.71
CA LEU A 100 -5.39 17.31 7.72
C LEU A 100 -4.79 15.98 7.28
N SER A 101 -5.41 14.84 7.57
CA SER A 101 -4.88 13.55 7.10
C SER A 101 -5.01 13.40 5.58
N ARG A 102 -6.02 14.01 4.95
CA ARG A 102 -6.22 13.97 3.50
C ARG A 102 -5.27 14.93 2.80
N VAL A 103 -5.06 16.11 3.38
CA VAL A 103 -3.99 17.02 2.95
C VAL A 103 -2.62 16.34 3.05
N TYR A 104 -2.34 15.65 4.16
CA TYR A 104 -1.13 14.83 4.31
C TYR A 104 -1.03 13.80 3.18
N THR A 105 -2.08 12.99 2.94
CA THR A 105 -2.04 11.95 1.91
C THR A 105 -1.83 12.53 0.51
N TYR A 106 -2.43 13.68 0.21
CA TYR A 106 -2.21 14.36 -1.06
C TYR A 106 -0.76 14.84 -1.21
N VAL A 107 -0.23 15.58 -0.23
CA VAL A 107 1.16 16.09 -0.26
C VAL A 107 2.16 14.93 -0.31
N ALA A 108 1.97 13.91 0.53
CA ALA A 108 2.78 12.70 0.54
C ALA A 108 2.71 11.95 -0.79
N GLY A 109 1.54 11.87 -1.42
CA GLY A 109 1.37 11.21 -2.71
C GLY A 109 2.11 11.94 -3.82
N VAL A 110 2.00 13.27 -3.87
CA VAL A 110 2.75 14.09 -4.85
C VAL A 110 4.26 14.00 -4.59
N ALA A 111 4.71 14.07 -3.33
CA ALA A 111 6.12 13.91 -2.97
C ALA A 111 6.67 12.55 -3.40
N CYS A 112 5.93 11.48 -3.12
CA CYS A 112 6.30 10.11 -3.46
C CYS A 112 6.43 9.92 -4.98
N VAL A 113 5.44 10.37 -5.76
CA VAL A 113 5.52 10.35 -7.24
C VAL A 113 6.70 11.18 -7.74
N GLY A 114 6.97 12.33 -7.11
CA GLY A 114 8.11 13.20 -7.45
C GLY A 114 9.45 12.54 -7.18
N ALA A 115 9.61 11.86 -6.04
CA ALA A 115 10.81 11.12 -5.70
C ALA A 115 11.06 10.01 -6.74
N TRP A 116 10.02 9.24 -7.06
CA TRP A 116 10.08 8.17 -8.05
C TRP A 116 10.44 8.68 -9.44
N ARG A 117 9.72 9.70 -9.93
CA ARG A 117 10.01 10.35 -11.21
C ARG A 117 11.42 10.88 -11.29
N GLY A 118 11.85 11.59 -10.25
CA GLY A 118 13.17 12.19 -10.21
C GLY A 118 14.28 11.14 -10.25
N VAL A 119 14.20 10.12 -9.39
CA VAL A 119 15.19 9.04 -9.32
C VAL A 119 15.20 8.22 -10.60
N TRP A 120 14.02 7.90 -11.16
CA TRP A 120 13.88 7.18 -12.42
C TRP A 120 14.53 7.94 -13.57
N ASN A 121 14.21 9.21 -13.75
CA ASN A 121 14.73 10.02 -14.85
C ASN A 121 16.22 10.28 -14.68
N LEU A 122 16.72 10.55 -13.47
CA LEU A 122 18.17 10.65 -13.23
C LEU A 122 18.89 9.34 -13.59
N LEU A 123 18.30 8.18 -13.28
CA LEU A 123 18.90 6.90 -13.67
C LEU A 123 18.93 6.72 -15.19
N ASN A 124 17.87 7.14 -15.91
CA ASN A 124 17.84 7.13 -17.38
C ASN A 124 18.99 7.96 -17.95
N GLU A 125 19.18 9.18 -17.45
CA GLU A 125 20.28 10.07 -17.90
C GLU A 125 21.67 9.47 -17.60
N CYS A 126 21.83 8.79 -16.46
CA CYS A 126 23.11 8.19 -16.06
C CYS A 126 23.45 6.88 -16.80
N THR A 127 22.45 6.08 -17.17
CA THR A 127 22.65 4.69 -17.63
C THR A 127 22.14 4.39 -19.04
N GLY A 128 21.35 5.31 -19.62
CA GLY A 128 20.67 5.13 -20.89
C GLY A 128 19.65 3.98 -20.89
N ASP A 129 19.00 3.78 -22.02
CA ASP A 129 17.86 2.87 -22.16
C ASP A 129 18.19 1.56 -22.91
N SER A 130 19.48 1.20 -22.98
CA SER A 130 19.87 -0.07 -23.61
C SER A 130 19.39 -1.26 -22.79
N ALA A 131 18.94 -2.34 -23.44
CA ALA A 131 18.52 -3.57 -22.74
C ALA A 131 19.61 -4.11 -21.80
N ARG A 132 20.90 -3.96 -22.16
CA ARG A 132 22.02 -4.38 -21.33
C ARG A 132 22.12 -3.57 -20.04
N THR A 133 22.09 -2.23 -20.13
CA THR A 133 22.18 -1.37 -18.95
C THR A 133 20.97 -1.54 -18.05
N LEU A 134 19.78 -1.63 -18.64
CA LEU A 134 18.53 -1.98 -17.97
C LEU A 134 18.61 -3.30 -17.20
N LEU A 135 19.03 -4.39 -17.85
CA LEU A 135 19.18 -5.70 -17.19
C LEU A 135 20.18 -5.64 -16.04
N SER A 136 21.34 -5.01 -16.25
CA SER A 136 22.39 -4.94 -15.24
C SER A 136 21.98 -4.14 -13.99
N THR A 137 21.32 -2.99 -14.16
CA THR A 137 20.88 -2.16 -13.03
C THR A 137 19.69 -2.80 -12.31
N THR A 138 18.76 -3.42 -13.04
CA THR A 138 17.65 -4.19 -12.45
C THR A 138 18.16 -5.35 -11.63
N ALA A 139 19.08 -6.14 -12.18
CA ALA A 139 19.64 -7.30 -11.49
C ALA A 139 20.42 -6.87 -10.24
N ALA A 140 21.27 -5.84 -10.35
CA ALA A 140 22.01 -5.30 -9.22
C ALA A 140 21.07 -4.79 -8.11
N ALA A 141 20.01 -4.05 -8.47
CA ALA A 141 19.03 -3.54 -7.51
C ALA A 141 18.21 -4.66 -6.85
N THR A 142 17.76 -5.64 -7.65
CA THR A 142 17.02 -6.81 -7.16
C THR A 142 17.86 -7.63 -6.18
N LEU A 143 19.13 -7.91 -6.52
CA LEU A 143 20.04 -8.63 -5.64
C LEU A 143 20.36 -7.85 -4.37
N SER A 144 20.47 -6.52 -4.47
CA SER A 144 20.68 -5.65 -3.31
C SER A 144 19.47 -5.67 -2.36
N LEU A 145 18.25 -5.59 -2.90
CA LEU A 145 17.02 -5.70 -2.10
C LEU A 145 16.88 -7.08 -1.45
N ALA A 146 17.18 -8.16 -2.18
CA ALA A 146 17.18 -9.51 -1.62
C ALA A 146 18.23 -9.67 -0.50
N ALA A 147 19.44 -9.13 -0.68
CA ALA A 147 20.48 -9.13 0.35
C ALA A 147 20.08 -8.33 1.60
N LEU A 148 19.34 -7.23 1.40
CA LEU A 148 18.76 -6.43 2.49
C LEU A 148 17.49 -7.06 3.09
N ARG A 149 16.96 -8.16 2.53
CA ARG A 149 15.66 -8.74 2.89
C ARG A 149 14.53 -7.71 2.80
N ALA A 150 14.55 -6.90 1.75
CA ALA A 150 13.61 -5.82 1.49
C ALA A 150 12.96 -5.96 0.10
N LEU A 151 13.00 -7.13 -0.53
CA LEU A 151 12.49 -7.37 -1.87
C LEU A 151 10.98 -7.18 -1.97
N ARG A 152 10.19 -7.55 -0.96
CA ARG A 152 8.73 -7.34 -0.97
C ARG A 152 8.29 -5.88 -1.13
N ASN A 153 9.19 -4.92 -0.90
CA ASN A 153 8.90 -3.49 -1.03
C ASN A 153 8.70 -3.03 -2.49
N ILE A 154 9.00 -3.89 -3.47
CA ILE A 154 8.61 -3.66 -4.88
C ILE A 154 7.12 -3.88 -5.14
N SER A 155 6.38 -4.43 -4.17
CA SER A 155 4.95 -4.72 -4.29
C SER A 155 4.10 -3.45 -4.27
N ALA A 156 3.03 -3.43 -5.05
CA ALA A 156 2.02 -2.38 -5.08
C ALA A 156 0.62 -2.97 -5.34
N ALA A 157 -0.39 -2.12 -5.52
CA ALA A 157 -1.70 -2.58 -5.97
C ALA A 157 -1.56 -3.35 -7.31
N PRO A 158 -2.16 -4.53 -7.48
CA PRO A 158 -3.33 -5.05 -6.77
C PRO A 158 -3.04 -5.90 -5.52
N PHE A 159 -1.77 -6.13 -5.18
CA PHE A 159 -1.37 -6.99 -4.06
C PHE A 159 -1.20 -6.27 -2.73
N ALA A 160 -1.30 -4.94 -2.72
CA ALA A 160 -1.30 -4.16 -1.50
C ALA A 160 -2.38 -3.07 -1.55
N VAL A 161 -3.26 -3.04 -0.55
CA VAL A 161 -4.29 -2.00 -0.40
C VAL A 161 -4.21 -1.42 1.01
N ALA A 162 -3.90 -0.14 1.12
CA ALA A 162 -3.88 0.58 2.39
C ALA A 162 -5.21 1.30 2.63
N VAL A 163 -5.91 0.90 3.69
CA VAL A 163 -7.14 1.54 4.14
C VAL A 163 -6.81 2.77 5.01
N ASP A 164 -7.56 3.85 4.86
CA ASP A 164 -7.45 5.11 5.60
C ASP A 164 -8.03 4.99 7.01
N GLY A 165 -7.55 3.99 7.77
CA GLY A 165 -7.87 3.81 9.17
C GLY A 165 -7.08 4.78 10.05
N PRO A 166 -7.65 5.28 11.16
CA PRO A 166 -6.90 6.10 12.12
C PRO A 166 -5.69 5.40 12.75
N GLN A 167 -5.80 4.08 12.90
CA GLN A 167 -4.71 3.22 13.34
C GLN A 167 -3.68 3.14 12.23
N ASP A 168 -2.45 3.54 12.55
CA ASP A 168 -1.29 3.45 11.65
C ASP A 168 -1.45 4.29 10.36
N TYR A 169 -2.26 5.36 10.39
CA TYR A 169 -2.46 6.21 9.21
C TYR A 169 -1.13 6.78 8.72
N PHE A 170 -0.37 7.37 9.64
CA PHE A 170 0.92 8.03 9.39
C PHE A 170 2.12 7.10 9.55
N ASP A 171 1.91 5.83 9.85
CA ASP A 171 2.99 4.89 10.14
C ASP A 171 3.75 4.53 8.86
N VAL A 172 5.07 4.67 8.91
CA VAL A 172 6.04 4.41 7.83
C VAL A 172 7.17 3.58 8.46
N PRO A 173 7.04 2.24 8.45
CA PRO A 173 8.06 1.36 9.01
C PRO A 173 9.43 1.65 8.39
N THR A 174 10.47 1.73 9.22
CA THR A 174 11.85 1.90 8.77
C THR A 174 12.60 0.57 8.82
N MET A 175 13.67 0.47 8.03
CA MET A 175 14.48 -0.74 7.87
C MET A 175 15.00 -1.29 9.20
N PHE A 176 15.55 -0.43 10.05
CA PHE A 176 16.16 -0.83 11.31
C PHE A 176 15.24 -0.66 12.52
N ARG A 177 14.04 -0.09 12.32
CA ARG A 177 13.03 0.17 13.35
C ARG A 177 13.60 0.87 14.59
N THR A 178 14.49 1.83 14.35
CA THR A 178 15.18 2.53 15.42
C THR A 178 14.22 3.38 16.23
N SER A 179 14.40 3.44 17.54
CA SER A 179 13.57 4.26 18.42
C SER A 179 13.91 5.74 18.28
N SER A 180 12.88 6.60 18.29
CA SER A 180 13.06 8.06 18.30
C SER A 180 13.73 8.60 19.57
N ARG A 181 14.08 7.75 20.54
CA ARG A 181 14.92 8.13 21.69
C ARG A 181 16.37 8.38 21.26
N GLU A 182 16.85 7.65 20.26
CA GLU A 182 18.18 7.79 19.68
C GLU A 182 18.06 8.56 18.37
N MET A 183 17.83 9.87 18.47
CA MET A 183 17.45 10.72 17.33
C MET A 183 18.40 10.61 16.13
N ALA A 184 19.71 10.51 16.34
CA ALA A 184 20.68 10.39 15.26
C ALA A 184 20.51 9.07 14.49
N LEU A 185 20.41 7.94 15.20
CA LEU A 185 20.23 6.63 14.58
C LEU A 185 18.84 6.50 13.94
N TYR A 186 17.81 7.08 14.55
CA TYR A 186 16.47 7.13 13.97
C TYR A 186 16.42 7.93 12.66
N VAL A 187 17.07 9.10 12.62
CA VAL A 187 17.16 9.89 11.38
C VAL A 187 17.97 9.15 10.32
N LEU A 188 19.07 8.49 10.69
CA LEU A 188 19.86 7.68 9.75
C LEU A 188 19.06 6.50 9.20
N ASP A 189 18.25 5.85 10.03
CA ASP A 189 17.34 4.78 9.62
C ASP A 189 16.26 5.29 8.65
N CYS A 190 15.67 6.47 8.92
CA CYS A 190 14.76 7.12 7.99
C CYS A 190 15.43 7.43 6.64
N ILE A 191 16.65 7.97 6.66
CA ILE A 191 17.43 8.26 5.44
C ILE A 191 17.69 6.97 4.67
N PHE A 192 18.16 5.92 5.34
CA PHE A 192 18.43 4.63 4.70
C PHE A 192 17.16 4.03 4.07
N SER A 193 16.05 4.07 4.81
CA SER A 193 14.77 3.54 4.36
C SER A 193 14.22 4.28 3.14
N VAL A 194 14.22 5.62 3.17
CA VAL A 194 13.65 6.44 2.09
C VAL A 194 14.60 6.51 0.89
N ALA A 195 15.88 6.83 1.11
CA ALA A 195 16.81 7.11 0.03
C ALA A 195 17.42 5.83 -0.56
N VAL A 196 17.82 4.85 0.26
CA VAL A 196 18.50 3.65 -0.24
C VAL A 196 17.49 2.61 -0.70
N VAL A 197 16.63 2.14 0.21
CA VAL A 197 15.65 1.10 -0.13
C VAL A 197 14.65 1.63 -1.16
N GLY A 198 14.15 2.86 -0.98
CA GLY A 198 13.26 3.50 -1.94
C GLY A 198 13.85 3.61 -3.35
N SER A 199 15.11 4.06 -3.50
CA SER A 199 15.74 4.15 -4.82
C SER A 199 15.98 2.78 -5.46
N LEU A 200 16.38 1.77 -4.68
CA LEU A 200 16.54 0.41 -5.21
C LEU A 200 15.22 -0.14 -5.77
N VAL A 201 14.09 0.13 -5.10
CA VAL A 201 12.76 -0.22 -5.60
C VAL A 201 12.48 0.48 -6.93
N VAL A 202 12.76 1.80 -7.03
CA VAL A 202 12.62 2.55 -8.29
C VAL A 202 13.44 1.90 -9.42
N PHE A 203 14.66 1.45 -9.14
CA PHE A 203 15.53 0.85 -10.16
C PHE A 203 14.96 -0.47 -10.70
N VAL A 204 14.40 -1.32 -9.82
CA VAL A 204 13.75 -2.58 -10.21
C VAL A 204 12.52 -2.32 -11.07
N TRP A 205 11.69 -1.36 -10.66
CA TRP A 205 10.52 -0.92 -11.43
C TRP A 205 10.91 -0.35 -12.80
N ARG A 206 11.91 0.53 -12.82
CA ARG A 206 12.44 1.15 -14.04
C ARG A 206 12.84 0.13 -15.07
N GLY A 207 13.73 -0.77 -14.67
CA GLY A 207 14.25 -1.70 -15.65
C GLY A 207 13.23 -2.75 -16.08
N SER A 208 12.36 -3.21 -15.19
CA SER A 208 11.27 -4.13 -15.57
C SER A 208 10.30 -3.50 -16.57
N TRP A 209 9.92 -2.24 -16.35
CA TRP A 209 9.03 -1.52 -17.24
C TRP A 209 9.66 -1.28 -18.61
N ALA A 210 10.86 -0.72 -18.65
CA ALA A 210 11.53 -0.40 -19.91
C ALA A 210 11.97 -1.66 -20.70
N LEU A 211 12.27 -2.77 -20.03
CA LEU A 211 12.48 -4.05 -20.73
C LEU A 211 11.20 -4.53 -21.42
N LEU A 212 10.03 -4.35 -20.81
CA LEU A 212 8.76 -4.63 -21.48
C LEU A 212 8.54 -3.72 -22.69
N ASP A 213 8.89 -2.44 -22.60
CA ASP A 213 8.81 -1.52 -23.75
C ASP A 213 9.70 -1.94 -24.92
N ILE A 214 10.88 -2.52 -24.64
CA ILE A 214 11.81 -3.01 -25.67
C ILE A 214 11.33 -4.32 -26.30
N PHE A 215 10.83 -5.26 -25.50
CA PHE A 215 10.62 -6.64 -25.96
C PHE A 215 9.16 -7.01 -26.27
N LEU A 216 8.18 -6.34 -25.65
CA LEU A 216 6.77 -6.68 -25.81
C LEU A 216 6.13 -5.82 -26.90
N TYR A 217 6.09 -6.34 -28.15
CA TYR A 217 5.51 -5.64 -29.30
C TYR A 217 5.99 -4.18 -29.46
N PRO A 218 7.31 -3.95 -29.65
CA PRO A 218 7.88 -2.59 -29.69
C PRO A 218 7.25 -1.70 -30.77
N ASP A 219 6.85 -2.30 -31.90
CA ASP A 219 6.27 -1.59 -33.05
C ASP A 219 4.75 -1.36 -32.95
N ASP A 220 4.07 -1.94 -31.96
CA ASP A 220 2.61 -1.83 -31.76
C ASP A 220 2.31 -1.60 -30.28
N GLN A 221 2.42 -0.34 -29.85
CA GLN A 221 2.25 0.07 -28.46
C GLN A 221 0.85 -0.26 -27.90
N ILE A 222 -0.19 -0.16 -28.72
CA ILE A 222 -1.56 -0.48 -28.29
C ILE A 222 -1.66 -1.97 -27.96
N ARG A 223 -1.17 -2.84 -28.86
CA ARG A 223 -1.10 -4.29 -28.59
C ARG A 223 -0.20 -4.61 -27.42
N SER A 224 0.91 -3.88 -27.27
CA SER A 224 1.82 -4.02 -26.14
C SER A 224 1.11 -3.76 -24.80
N PHE A 225 0.38 -2.65 -24.67
CA PHE A 225 -0.33 -2.30 -23.43
C PHE A 225 -1.47 -3.27 -23.12
N TRP A 226 -2.27 -3.67 -24.12
CA TRP A 226 -3.30 -4.68 -23.92
C TRP A 226 -2.73 -6.04 -23.52
N THR A 227 -1.65 -6.47 -24.18
CA THR A 227 -1.00 -7.75 -23.85
C THR A 227 -0.45 -7.71 -22.43
N SER A 228 0.22 -6.61 -22.06
CA SER A 228 0.70 -6.36 -20.70
C SER A 228 -0.46 -6.46 -19.69
N LEU A 229 -1.58 -5.79 -19.95
CA LEU A 229 -2.73 -5.82 -19.05
C LEU A 229 -3.31 -7.24 -18.87
N ILE A 230 -3.49 -7.97 -19.97
CA ILE A 230 -4.05 -9.34 -19.97
C ILE A 230 -3.12 -10.29 -19.23
N ILE A 231 -1.83 -10.32 -19.59
CA ILE A 231 -0.82 -11.16 -18.92
C ILE A 231 -0.75 -10.81 -17.43
N GLY A 232 -0.73 -9.51 -17.11
CA GLY A 232 -0.72 -9.01 -15.74
C GLY A 232 -1.88 -9.59 -14.92
N TYR A 233 -3.12 -9.46 -15.38
CA TYR A 233 -4.28 -9.97 -14.64
C TYR A 233 -4.38 -11.50 -14.60
N VAL A 234 -3.89 -12.21 -15.62
CA VAL A 234 -3.77 -13.68 -15.57
C VAL A 234 -2.81 -14.09 -14.45
N ILE A 235 -1.64 -13.45 -14.35
CA ILE A 235 -0.68 -13.72 -13.28
C ILE A 235 -1.26 -13.30 -11.92
N VAL A 236 -1.99 -12.19 -11.82
CA VAL A 236 -2.71 -11.79 -10.59
C VAL A 236 -3.66 -12.88 -10.11
N LEU A 237 -4.50 -13.42 -11.00
CA LEU A 237 -5.43 -14.49 -10.67
C LEU A 237 -4.70 -15.74 -10.15
N VAL A 238 -3.65 -16.17 -10.86
CA VAL A 238 -2.84 -17.32 -10.47
C VAL A 238 -2.16 -17.08 -9.12
N THR A 239 -1.59 -15.89 -8.91
CA THR A 239 -0.86 -15.56 -7.69
C THR A 239 -1.79 -15.53 -6.49
N PHE A 240 -2.97 -14.90 -6.59
CA PHE A 240 -3.97 -14.95 -5.52
C PHE A 240 -4.46 -16.38 -5.23
N ALA A 241 -4.67 -17.21 -6.26
CA ALA A 241 -5.06 -18.61 -6.09
C ALA A 241 -3.95 -19.45 -5.40
N MET A 242 -2.68 -19.14 -5.66
CA MET A 242 -1.53 -19.81 -5.06
C MET A 242 -1.21 -19.38 -3.63
N GLN A 243 -1.82 -18.31 -3.14
CA GLN A 243 -1.55 -17.76 -1.80
C GLN A 243 -1.77 -18.79 -0.67
N VAL A 244 -2.86 -19.59 -0.73
CA VAL A 244 -3.15 -20.61 0.28
C VAL A 244 -2.13 -21.76 0.24
N PRO A 245 -1.87 -22.41 -0.91
CA PRO A 245 -0.77 -23.37 -1.03
C PRO A 245 0.58 -22.80 -0.58
N MET A 246 0.90 -21.57 -0.97
CA MET A 246 2.18 -20.93 -0.63
C MET A 246 2.30 -20.71 0.88
N ARG A 247 1.26 -20.21 1.55
CA ARG A 247 1.22 -20.08 3.02
C ARG A 247 1.51 -21.42 3.69
N TRP A 248 0.88 -22.50 3.20
CA TRP A 248 1.08 -23.85 3.73
C TRP A 248 2.51 -24.36 3.57
N VAL A 249 3.15 -24.13 2.42
CA VAL A 249 4.55 -24.52 2.17
C VAL A 249 5.50 -23.70 3.04
N VAL A 250 5.37 -22.36 3.00
CA VAL A 250 6.25 -21.43 3.72
C VAL A 250 6.16 -21.62 5.24
N ALA A 251 4.99 -22.00 5.77
CA ALA A 251 4.83 -22.33 7.18
C ALA A 251 5.71 -23.49 7.66
N ARG A 252 6.17 -24.37 6.75
CA ARG A 252 7.03 -25.53 7.03
C ARG A 252 8.52 -25.28 6.77
N LEU A 253 8.85 -24.11 6.21
CA LEU A 253 10.23 -23.76 5.88
C LEU A 253 10.80 -22.77 6.90
N HIS A 254 12.11 -22.87 7.10
CA HIS A 254 12.89 -22.01 7.98
C HIS A 254 14.17 -21.54 7.28
N GLY A 255 14.77 -20.45 7.76
CA GLY A 255 16.03 -19.94 7.25
C GLY A 255 16.01 -19.53 5.78
N ALA A 256 17.11 -19.79 5.07
CA ALA A 256 17.31 -19.35 3.68
C ALA A 256 16.28 -19.93 2.67
N PRO A 257 15.88 -21.22 2.72
CA PRO A 257 14.85 -21.74 1.81
C PRO A 257 13.50 -21.05 1.95
N ARG A 258 13.12 -20.67 3.18
CA ARG A 258 11.90 -19.89 3.44
C ARG A 258 12.00 -18.52 2.78
N LEU A 259 13.11 -17.81 3.01
CA LEU A 259 13.35 -16.49 2.45
C LEU A 259 13.31 -16.53 0.92
N LEU A 260 14.07 -17.43 0.30
CA LEU A 260 14.13 -17.55 -1.17
C LEU A 260 12.76 -17.83 -1.79
N LEU A 261 11.96 -18.72 -1.18
CA LEU A 261 10.62 -19.01 -1.70
C LEU A 261 9.68 -17.79 -1.58
N VAL A 262 9.75 -17.07 -0.47
CA VAL A 262 8.99 -15.84 -0.25
C VAL A 262 9.40 -14.78 -1.28
N ASP A 263 10.70 -14.61 -1.52
CA ASP A 263 11.26 -13.66 -2.49
C ASP A 263 10.81 -13.97 -3.91
N ILE A 264 10.90 -15.24 -4.34
CA ILE A 264 10.41 -15.70 -5.65
C ILE A 264 8.91 -15.40 -5.80
N TYR A 265 8.12 -15.68 -4.77
CA TYR A 265 6.68 -15.42 -4.81
C TYR A 265 6.36 -13.93 -4.94
N HIS A 266 7.10 -13.06 -4.26
CA HIS A 266 6.97 -11.60 -4.40
C HIS A 266 7.50 -11.08 -5.73
N LEU A 267 8.51 -11.72 -6.34
CA LEU A 267 8.95 -11.38 -7.70
C LEU A 267 7.88 -11.73 -8.73
N ILE A 268 7.20 -12.88 -8.59
CA ILE A 268 6.09 -13.25 -9.47
C ILE A 268 4.93 -12.25 -9.33
N SER A 269 4.58 -11.87 -8.10
CA SER A 269 3.53 -10.86 -7.88
C SER A 269 3.94 -9.48 -8.43
N PHE A 270 5.22 -9.13 -8.35
CA PHE A 270 5.76 -7.92 -8.96
C PHE A 270 5.68 -7.94 -10.49
N VAL A 271 5.99 -9.07 -11.15
CA VAL A 271 5.81 -9.22 -12.61
C VAL A 271 4.36 -8.99 -13.01
N ALA A 272 3.40 -9.51 -12.24
CA ALA A 272 1.98 -9.18 -12.44
C ALA A 272 1.71 -7.68 -12.28
N THR A 273 2.24 -7.08 -11.20
CA THR A 273 2.02 -5.68 -10.83
C THR A 273 2.52 -4.74 -11.93
N VAL A 274 3.77 -4.88 -12.37
CA VAL A 274 4.35 -4.01 -13.41
C VAL A 274 3.57 -4.11 -14.72
N ASN A 275 3.10 -5.32 -15.08
CA ASN A 275 2.30 -5.54 -16.29
C ASN A 275 0.92 -4.87 -16.21
N VAL A 276 0.24 -4.95 -15.06
CA VAL A 276 -1.04 -4.26 -14.82
C VAL A 276 -0.84 -2.75 -14.83
N TRP A 277 0.17 -2.23 -14.13
CA TRP A 277 0.45 -0.79 -14.08
C TRP A 277 0.76 -0.25 -15.46
N ARG A 278 1.65 -0.92 -16.21
CA ARG A 278 2.00 -0.54 -17.59
C ARG A 278 0.79 -0.58 -18.51
N GLY A 279 -0.02 -1.62 -18.42
CA GLY A 279 -1.24 -1.75 -19.21
C GLY A 279 -2.22 -0.61 -18.94
N VAL A 280 -2.60 -0.38 -17.68
CA VAL A 280 -3.56 0.69 -17.33
C VAL A 280 -3.00 2.08 -17.69
N TRP A 281 -1.73 2.34 -17.39
CA TRP A 281 -1.06 3.60 -17.71
C TRP A 281 -1.08 3.88 -19.21
N GLY A 282 -0.59 2.94 -20.02
CA GLY A 282 -0.49 3.11 -21.47
C GLY A 282 -1.86 3.22 -22.15
N LEU A 283 -2.87 2.47 -21.68
CA LEU A 283 -4.23 2.57 -22.21
C LEU A 283 -4.89 3.92 -21.89
N LEU A 284 -4.58 4.53 -20.74
CA LEU A 284 -5.01 5.90 -20.45
C LEU A 284 -4.35 6.91 -21.41
N ASP A 285 -3.07 6.73 -21.72
CA ASP A 285 -2.36 7.58 -22.70
C ASP A 285 -2.95 7.46 -24.10
N VAL A 286 -3.31 6.25 -24.53
CA VAL A 286 -3.86 6.00 -25.87
C VAL A 286 -5.32 6.46 -26.00
N TYR A 287 -6.18 6.17 -25.02
CA TYR A 287 -7.62 6.30 -25.19
C TYR A 287 -8.26 7.49 -24.48
N TYR A 288 -7.65 8.03 -23.41
CA TYR A 288 -8.30 9.06 -22.58
C TYR A 288 -7.79 10.47 -22.87
N PHE A 289 -8.49 11.17 -23.76
CA PHE A 289 -8.16 12.53 -24.23
C PHE A 289 -6.69 12.69 -24.69
N PRO A 290 -6.21 11.87 -25.64
CA PRO A 290 -4.80 11.86 -26.06
C PRO A 290 -4.32 13.23 -26.57
N ASP A 291 -5.17 13.96 -27.29
CA ASP A 291 -4.82 15.28 -27.86
C ASP A 291 -4.88 16.43 -26.84
N LYS A 292 -5.33 16.17 -25.61
CA LYS A 292 -5.53 17.19 -24.56
C LYS A 292 -4.87 16.74 -23.24
N PRO A 293 -3.53 16.66 -23.18
CA PRO A 293 -2.81 16.07 -22.05
C PRO A 293 -3.09 16.78 -20.72
N LYS A 294 -3.32 18.11 -20.71
CA LYS A 294 -3.70 18.83 -19.49
C LYS A 294 -5.07 18.39 -18.96
N LEU A 295 -6.07 18.26 -19.83
CA LEU A 295 -7.42 17.81 -19.46
C LEU A 295 -7.40 16.34 -19.02
N SER A 296 -6.72 15.49 -19.80
CA SER A 296 -6.54 14.06 -19.50
C SER A 296 -5.97 13.86 -18.10
N ASN A 297 -4.82 14.49 -17.81
CA ASN A 297 -4.12 14.25 -16.56
C ASN A 297 -4.79 14.93 -15.37
N TRP A 298 -5.25 16.18 -15.46
CA TRP A 298 -5.95 16.82 -14.33
C TRP A 298 -7.26 16.11 -13.96
N SER A 299 -8.07 15.72 -14.96
CA SER A 299 -9.31 15.01 -14.68
C SER A 299 -9.04 13.62 -14.09
N THR A 300 -8.11 12.86 -14.66
CA THR A 300 -7.71 11.54 -14.15
C THR A 300 -7.17 11.64 -12.71
N HIS A 301 -6.33 12.63 -12.43
CA HIS A 301 -5.76 12.89 -11.11
C HIS A 301 -6.85 13.16 -10.07
N ILE A 302 -7.75 14.11 -10.35
CA ILE A 302 -8.82 14.51 -9.42
C ILE A 302 -9.81 13.36 -9.21
N ILE A 303 -10.25 12.70 -10.30
CA ILE A 303 -11.24 11.63 -10.24
C ILE A 303 -10.69 10.44 -9.44
N SER A 304 -9.47 9.99 -9.74
CA SER A 304 -8.85 8.85 -9.06
C SER A 304 -8.58 9.12 -7.58
N LEU A 305 -8.03 10.30 -7.24
CA LEU A 305 -7.82 10.70 -5.85
C LEU A 305 -9.14 10.77 -5.08
N THR A 306 -10.15 11.41 -5.66
CA THR A 306 -11.48 11.55 -5.04
C THR A 306 -12.10 10.18 -4.81
N LEU A 307 -12.05 9.29 -5.81
CA LEU A 307 -12.55 7.93 -5.69
C LEU A 307 -11.86 7.17 -4.54
N LEU A 308 -10.54 7.22 -4.46
CA LEU A 308 -9.78 6.55 -3.41
C LEU A 308 -10.07 7.12 -2.01
N ILE A 309 -10.24 8.45 -1.88
CA ILE A 309 -10.65 9.09 -0.62
C ILE A 309 -12.06 8.63 -0.21
N LEU A 310 -13.02 8.62 -1.14
CA LEU A 310 -14.40 8.19 -0.88
C LEU A 310 -14.47 6.71 -0.50
N LEU A 311 -13.63 5.88 -1.12
CA LEU A 311 -13.48 4.47 -0.78
C LEU A 311 -12.64 4.23 0.48
N ASN A 312 -12.07 5.28 1.09
CA ASN A 312 -11.23 5.19 2.29
C ASN A 312 -9.98 4.31 2.06
N CYS A 313 -9.36 4.44 0.88
CA CYS A 313 -8.16 3.73 0.43
C CYS A 313 -7.07 4.67 -0.13
N SER A 314 -7.16 5.99 0.12
CA SER A 314 -6.25 6.98 -0.46
C SER A 314 -4.79 6.79 -0.06
N ASN A 315 -4.50 6.20 1.11
CA ASN A 315 -3.14 5.82 1.49
C ASN A 315 -2.51 4.75 0.58
N SER A 316 -3.29 4.09 -0.29
CA SER A 316 -2.75 3.13 -1.26
C SER A 316 -1.92 3.78 -2.36
N ILE A 317 -1.97 5.12 -2.49
CA ILE A 317 -1.12 5.87 -3.44
C ILE A 317 0.29 6.10 -2.89
N LEU A 318 0.54 5.81 -1.60
CA LEU A 318 1.82 6.07 -0.94
C LEU A 318 2.71 4.82 -0.96
N VAL A 319 4.02 5.01 -1.07
CA VAL A 319 5.00 3.96 -0.76
C VAL A 319 5.17 3.88 0.76
N ARG A 320 4.83 2.72 1.32
CA ARG A 320 4.64 2.54 2.78
C ARG A 320 5.89 1.94 3.42
N GLY A 321 6.95 2.74 3.56
CA GLY A 321 8.14 2.37 4.35
C GLY A 321 8.82 1.08 3.87
N VAL A 322 9.49 0.39 4.80
CA VAL A 322 10.28 -0.82 4.55
C VAL A 322 9.73 -1.99 5.36
N TYR A 323 9.33 -3.02 4.65
CA TYR A 323 8.92 -4.32 5.20
C TYR A 323 10.05 -5.34 5.01
N ILE A 324 10.27 -6.16 6.04
CA ILE A 324 11.31 -7.19 6.02
C ILE A 324 10.74 -8.49 5.46
N ASP A 325 11.48 -9.13 4.58
CA ASP A 325 11.10 -10.39 3.95
C ASP A 325 11.14 -11.56 4.93
N ALA A 326 10.14 -12.43 4.78
CA ALA A 326 9.95 -13.65 5.56
C ALA A 326 9.89 -13.47 7.09
N GLU A 327 9.60 -12.25 7.56
CA GLU A 327 9.57 -11.91 8.98
C GLU A 327 8.33 -12.47 9.69
N GLU A 328 7.15 -12.38 9.05
CA GLU A 328 5.90 -12.82 9.67
C GLU A 328 5.88 -14.34 9.89
N PRO A 329 5.37 -14.82 11.05
CA PRO A 329 5.33 -16.23 11.40
C PRO A 329 4.27 -17.02 10.59
N ALA A 330 4.27 -18.35 10.74
CA ALA A 330 3.22 -19.25 10.22
C ALA A 330 2.89 -19.14 8.71
N GLY A 331 3.82 -18.63 7.89
CA GLY A 331 3.61 -18.42 6.46
C GLY A 331 2.84 -17.15 6.13
N ASP A 332 2.54 -16.28 7.11
CA ASP A 332 1.78 -15.06 6.88
C ASP A 332 2.55 -14.01 6.06
N CYS A 333 3.86 -14.20 5.91
CA CYS A 333 4.73 -13.34 5.10
C CYS A 333 4.43 -13.39 3.59
N VAL A 334 3.65 -14.36 3.11
CA VAL A 334 3.16 -14.41 1.71
C VAL A 334 1.70 -13.97 1.56
N ILE A 335 1.07 -13.51 2.65
CA ILE A 335 -0.28 -12.99 2.59
C ILE A 335 -0.25 -11.55 2.11
N PHE A 336 -0.95 -11.31 1.00
CA PHE A 336 -1.11 -9.97 0.45
C PHE A 336 -2.06 -9.15 1.32
N PRO A 337 -1.69 -7.91 1.70
CA PRO A 337 -2.51 -7.03 2.53
C PRO A 337 -3.72 -6.44 1.77
N CYS A 338 -4.58 -7.31 1.24
CA CYS A 338 -5.83 -6.98 0.58
C CYS A 338 -6.99 -7.43 1.46
N HIS A 339 -7.32 -6.63 2.48
CA HIS A 339 -8.28 -6.98 3.53
C HIS A 339 -9.44 -5.98 3.66
N TYR A 340 -9.75 -5.22 2.61
CA TYR A 340 -10.68 -4.07 2.66
C TYR A 340 -12.06 -4.41 3.25
N LEU A 341 -12.80 -5.31 2.59
CA LEU A 341 -14.12 -5.77 2.98
C LEU A 341 -14.06 -6.56 4.29
N ARG A 342 -13.05 -7.42 4.46
CA ARG A 342 -12.86 -8.15 5.72
C ARG A 342 -12.73 -7.19 6.90
N LEU A 343 -11.91 -6.14 6.78
CA LEU A 343 -11.75 -5.10 7.80
C LEU A 343 -13.04 -4.31 8.02
N PHE A 344 -13.76 -3.97 6.94
CA PHE A 344 -15.04 -3.28 7.03
C PHE A 344 -16.08 -4.08 7.84
N PHE A 345 -16.31 -5.35 7.46
CA PHE A 345 -17.25 -6.22 8.16
C PHE A 345 -16.82 -6.53 9.60
N HIS A 346 -15.51 -6.69 9.85
CA HIS A 346 -14.99 -6.88 11.20
C HIS A 346 -15.27 -5.65 12.10
N LYS A 347 -15.06 -4.43 11.59
CA LYS A 347 -15.39 -3.19 12.32
C LYS A 347 -16.88 -3.10 12.62
N GLU A 348 -17.74 -3.38 11.65
CA GLU A 348 -19.19 -3.36 11.84
C GLU A 348 -19.67 -4.41 12.86
N ARG A 349 -19.11 -5.62 12.84
CA ARG A 349 -19.40 -6.66 13.84
C ARG A 349 -18.98 -6.23 15.24
N THR A 350 -17.77 -5.68 15.37
CA THR A 350 -17.24 -5.21 16.65
C THR A 350 -18.09 -4.08 17.23
N LYS A 351 -18.49 -3.12 16.39
CA LYS A 351 -19.39 -2.03 16.75
C LYS A 351 -20.76 -2.53 17.22
N LYS A 352 -21.35 -3.51 16.51
CA LYS A 352 -22.61 -4.15 16.91
C LYS A 352 -22.49 -4.89 18.25
N ARG A 353 -21.40 -5.64 18.47
CA ARG A 353 -21.14 -6.34 19.74
C ARG A 353 -20.99 -5.35 20.90
N HIS A 354 -20.23 -4.27 20.72
CA HIS A 354 -20.05 -3.24 21.73
C HIS A 354 -21.38 -2.56 22.11
N ARG A 355 -22.21 -2.19 21.12
CA ARG A 355 -23.55 -1.64 21.37
C ARG A 355 -24.43 -2.61 22.17
N ARG A 356 -24.41 -3.91 21.84
CA ARG A 356 -25.15 -4.94 22.58
C ARG A 356 -24.64 -5.09 24.02
N ALA A 357 -23.33 -5.05 24.22
CA ALA A 357 -22.73 -5.12 25.56
C ALA A 357 -23.13 -3.92 26.43
N ILE A 358 -23.10 -2.70 25.89
CA ILE A 358 -23.58 -1.50 26.59
C ILE A 358 -25.06 -1.63 26.94
N ALA A 359 -25.90 -2.04 25.99
CA ALA A 359 -27.33 -2.22 26.23
C ALA A 359 -27.60 -3.29 27.31
N ALA A 360 -26.88 -4.41 27.28
CA ALA A 360 -26.99 -5.47 28.29
C ALA A 360 -26.53 -4.99 29.68
N ALA A 361 -25.43 -4.22 29.74
CA ALA A 361 -24.93 -3.63 30.98
C ALA A 361 -25.95 -2.62 31.56
N ALA A 362 -26.52 -1.75 30.73
CA ALA A 362 -27.56 -0.82 31.15
C ALA A 362 -28.80 -1.53 31.70
N LEU A 363 -29.24 -2.61 31.05
CA LEU A 363 -30.37 -3.42 31.49
C LEU A 363 -30.09 -4.15 32.82
N ALA A 364 -28.87 -4.65 33.00
CA ALA A 364 -28.44 -5.27 34.25
C ALA A 364 -28.37 -4.25 35.41
N THR A 365 -27.91 -3.02 35.15
CA THR A 365 -27.90 -1.95 36.14
C THR A 365 -29.33 -1.55 36.54
N ALA A 366 -30.23 -1.39 35.56
CA ALA A 366 -31.64 -1.07 35.82
C ALA A 366 -32.32 -2.13 36.70
N ARG A 367 -32.12 -3.43 36.42
CA ARG A 367 -32.65 -4.51 37.27
C ARG A 367 -32.11 -4.47 38.71
N LYS A 368 -30.83 -4.19 38.90
CA LYS A 368 -30.26 -4.04 40.25
C LYS A 368 -30.85 -2.86 41.02
N THR A 369 -31.12 -1.74 40.34
CA THR A 369 -31.78 -0.58 40.96
C THR A 369 -33.22 -0.90 41.35
N GLU A 370 -33.94 -1.65 40.51
CA GLU A 370 -35.30 -2.11 40.78
C GLU A 370 -35.35 -3.09 41.97
N GLU A 371 -34.47 -4.09 42.00
CA GLU A 371 -34.33 -5.04 43.12
C GLU A 371 -33.94 -4.34 44.44
N ALA A 372 -33.07 -3.32 44.40
CA ALA A 372 -32.71 -2.54 45.58
C ALA A 372 -33.83 -1.61 46.07
N SER A 373 -34.84 -1.34 45.25
CA SER A 373 -35.98 -0.47 45.58
C SER A 373 -37.16 -1.24 46.20
N PHE A 374 -37.14 -2.58 46.21
CA PHE A 374 -38.13 -3.37 46.95
C PHE A 374 -37.81 -3.36 48.45
N PRO A 375 -38.72 -2.89 49.32
CA PRO A 375 -38.50 -2.89 50.75
C PRO A 375 -38.42 -4.34 51.27
N LEU A 376 -37.39 -4.62 52.08
CA LEU A 376 -37.29 -5.85 52.89
C LEU A 376 -38.61 -6.04 53.66
N GLN A 377 -39.37 -7.08 53.32
CA GLN A 377 -40.50 -7.49 54.15
C GLN A 377 -39.95 -7.84 55.53
N MET A 378 -40.24 -6.98 56.51
CA MET A 378 -39.97 -7.24 57.92
C MET A 378 -40.80 -8.47 58.33
N PRO A 379 -40.20 -9.45 59.05
CA PRO A 379 -40.94 -10.63 59.48
C PRO A 379 -42.08 -10.21 60.43
N GLU A 380 -43.30 -10.65 60.15
CA GLU A 380 -44.44 -10.46 61.05
C GLU A 380 -44.15 -11.12 62.41
N GLU A 381 -44.09 -10.29 63.46
CA GLU A 381 -44.13 -10.74 64.85
C GLU A 381 -45.50 -11.41 65.11
N LYS A 382 -45.46 -12.72 65.38
CA LYS A 382 -46.62 -13.45 65.88
C LYS A 382 -46.82 -13.10 67.36
N VAL A 383 -47.97 -12.51 67.64
CA VAL A 383 -48.53 -12.22 68.98
C VAL A 383 -48.84 -13.50 69.74
#